data_AF-A0A9P5C332-F1
#
_entry.id   AF-A0A9P5C332-F1
#
_cell.length_a   1.000
_cell.length_b   1.000
_cell.length_c   1.000
_cell.angle_alpha   90.00
_cell.angle_beta   90.00
_cell.angle_gamma   90.00
#
_symmetry.space_group_name_H-M   'P 1'
#
loop_
_entity.id
_entity.type
_entity.pdbx_description
1 polymer ?
#
loop_
_entity_poly.entity_id
_entity_poly.type
_entity_poly.pdbx_seq_one_letter_code
_entity_poly.pdbx_strand_id
1 'polypeptide(L)'
;MPTPSFARATAASSSKASPKGGAPNPITAPPKTSPNNPTKTPTLRTSLGSPLPAKKLKRPSTLTKRVRKSIAYNADLYFIKPAIRSKPCPLADLPSELRTEIYSHVFGDLQKPILVNYGRVRHAPPALLHICRAMRIEAAYMYFPEASFTWIVKNLNFTMVIRWLQSLQLSHRTLLSRNPNLTVEMFPSLSKSFTYPPKDFLLDDTLENHWKFCQPFGNLYTIKGIHSGPHGHRQTHWDDLEHSTSQQNMRMYFIFFCRLGAWARLRNQAGYSNVQWRYVFDMPTDRNSVHHLCETLSHYETGLSRFLVQLKTFWSRNQNARIKQPILELIDCFIDAITEMTAKSSDSTFGMLDLCGRLMILRERIENWDR
;
A
#
# COMPACT_ATOMS: atom_id res chain seq x y z
N MET A 1 -6.55 25.99 17.20
CA MET A 1 -6.64 24.75 16.37
C MET A 1 -7.90 24.01 16.78
N PRO A 2 -8.76 23.57 15.85
CA PRO A 2 -9.97 22.81 16.20
C PRO A 2 -9.58 21.47 16.83
N THR A 3 -10.14 21.16 17.99
CA THR A 3 -9.97 19.86 18.66
C THR A 3 -10.60 18.75 17.82
N PRO A 4 -9.89 17.66 17.50
CA PRO A 4 -10.46 16.57 16.73
C PRO A 4 -11.59 15.91 17.54
N SER A 5 -12.78 15.83 16.93
CA SER A 5 -13.90 15.06 17.50
C SER A 5 -13.58 13.57 17.40
N PHE A 6 -13.37 12.91 18.54
CA PHE A 6 -13.11 11.48 18.64
C PHE A 6 -14.35 10.60 18.41
N ALA A 7 -15.47 11.19 17.96
CA ALA A 7 -16.70 10.46 17.64
C ALA A 7 -16.43 9.41 16.55
N ARG A 8 -16.24 8.16 16.97
CA ARG A 8 -16.00 7.06 16.05
C ARG A 8 -17.30 6.71 15.31
N ALA A 9 -17.21 6.62 13.99
CA ALA A 9 -18.12 5.84 13.17
C ALA A 9 -18.06 4.38 13.64
N THR A 10 -19.01 3.98 14.48
CA THR A 10 -19.24 2.58 14.81
C THR A 10 -19.73 1.91 13.54
N ALA A 11 -18.86 1.15 12.88
CA ALA A 11 -19.28 0.16 11.90
C ALA A 11 -20.23 -0.79 12.63
N ALA A 12 -21.52 -0.66 12.35
CA ALA A 12 -22.52 -1.60 12.79
C ALA A 12 -22.22 -2.95 12.13
N SER A 13 -21.54 -3.83 12.87
CA SER A 13 -21.54 -5.26 12.58
C SER A 13 -22.93 -5.79 12.90
N SER A 14 -23.88 -5.59 11.98
CA SER A 14 -25.12 -6.34 11.96
C SER A 14 -24.81 -7.75 11.45
N SER A 15 -24.50 -8.63 12.40
CA SER A 15 -24.48 -10.07 12.22
C SER A 15 -25.87 -10.51 11.73
N LYS A 16 -26.04 -10.58 10.41
CA LYS A 16 -27.27 -11.08 9.78
C LYS A 16 -27.24 -12.60 9.92
N ALA A 17 -27.97 -13.11 10.91
CA ALA A 17 -28.27 -14.54 11.02
C ALA A 17 -29.12 -14.94 9.81
N SER A 18 -28.56 -15.75 8.91
CA SER A 18 -29.34 -16.44 7.88
C SER A 18 -29.95 -17.72 8.49
N PRO A 19 -31.23 -18.02 8.20
CA PRO A 19 -31.88 -19.22 8.69
C PRO A 19 -31.47 -20.46 7.88
N LYS A 20 -31.39 -21.58 8.60
CA LYS A 20 -31.34 -22.94 8.06
C LYS A 20 -32.61 -23.22 7.23
N GLY A 21 -32.44 -23.79 6.04
CA GLY A 21 -33.49 -24.45 5.29
C GLY A 21 -32.86 -25.38 4.26
N GLY A 22 -32.81 -26.68 4.57
CA GLY A 22 -32.23 -27.72 3.71
C GLY A 22 -33.22 -28.84 3.44
N ALA A 23 -33.20 -29.34 2.21
CA ALA A 23 -33.58 -30.68 1.71
C ALA A 23 -33.20 -30.71 0.20
N PRO A 24 -32.92 -31.86 -0.46
CA PRO A 24 -33.39 -33.22 -0.13
C PRO A 24 -32.34 -34.38 -0.20
N ASN A 25 -32.54 -35.38 0.68
CA ASN A 25 -32.62 -36.87 0.50
C ASN A 25 -32.10 -37.59 -0.79
N PRO A 26 -31.99 -38.96 -0.83
CA PRO A 26 -31.32 -39.92 0.09
C PRO A 26 -30.73 -41.18 -0.63
N ILE A 27 -29.51 -41.68 -0.38
CA ILE A 27 -29.13 -43.05 -0.86
C ILE A 27 -28.15 -43.78 0.11
N THR A 28 -28.70 -44.83 0.74
CA THR A 28 -28.15 -46.19 0.99
C THR A 28 -27.01 -46.44 2.00
N ALA A 29 -27.35 -47.21 3.04
CA ALA A 29 -26.48 -47.91 4.01
C ALA A 29 -25.96 -49.27 3.42
N PRO A 30 -25.04 -50.04 4.06
CA PRO A 30 -25.37 -50.80 5.28
C PRO A 30 -24.11 -51.04 6.20
N PRO A 31 -24.04 -52.04 7.13
CA PRO A 31 -23.84 -51.77 8.55
C PRO A 31 -22.59 -52.47 9.17
N LYS A 32 -22.26 -52.16 10.44
CA LYS A 32 -21.73 -53.12 11.44
C LYS A 32 -21.50 -52.43 12.81
N THR A 33 -22.25 -52.89 13.83
CA THR A 33 -21.81 -53.39 15.17
C THR A 33 -20.55 -52.79 15.82
N SER A 34 -20.38 -52.49 17.11
CA SER A 34 -21.07 -52.65 18.42
C SER A 34 -20.08 -52.03 19.49
N PRO A 35 -20.16 -52.23 20.82
CA PRO A 35 -21.00 -51.51 21.80
C PRO A 35 -20.23 -50.86 23.01
N ASN A 36 -21.00 -50.14 23.84
CA ASN A 36 -20.93 -49.98 25.31
C ASN A 36 -19.73 -49.29 26.02
N ASN A 37 -20.03 -48.19 26.74
CA ASN A 37 -19.77 -48.11 28.19
C ASN A 37 -20.53 -46.94 28.85
N PRO A 38 -21.23 -47.17 29.98
CA PRO A 38 -21.87 -46.12 30.77
C PRO A 38 -21.05 -45.76 32.04
N THR A 39 -21.53 -44.71 32.73
CA THR A 39 -21.37 -44.43 34.18
C THR A 39 -20.15 -43.59 34.60
N LYS A 40 -20.41 -42.36 35.09
CA LYS A 40 -20.35 -41.98 36.52
C LYS A 40 -20.46 -40.46 36.73
N THR A 41 -21.57 -40.07 37.35
CA THR A 41 -21.72 -38.90 38.21
C THR A 41 -20.73 -38.93 39.37
N PRO A 42 -20.31 -37.76 39.87
CA PRO A 42 -20.43 -37.55 41.31
C PRO A 42 -21.00 -36.16 41.70
N THR A 43 -21.71 -36.25 42.81
CA THR A 43 -22.55 -35.28 43.50
C THR A 43 -21.76 -34.28 44.35
N LEU A 44 -22.41 -33.13 44.57
CA LEU A 44 -22.15 -31.98 45.44
C LEU A 44 -21.18 -32.10 46.64
N ARG A 45 -20.42 -31.01 46.83
CA ARG A 45 -20.23 -30.28 48.11
C ARG A 45 -20.23 -28.78 47.76
N THR A 46 -21.31 -28.02 47.89
CA THR A 46 -21.83 -27.34 49.10
C THR A 46 -20.74 -26.73 49.98
N SER A 47 -20.22 -25.58 49.58
CA SER A 47 -19.67 -24.59 50.52
C SER A 47 -20.49 -23.30 50.40
N LEU A 48 -21.21 -22.98 51.47
CA LEU A 48 -21.94 -21.73 51.64
C LEU A 48 -20.93 -20.56 51.67
N GLY A 49 -20.74 -19.94 50.51
CA GLY A 49 -20.26 -18.57 50.39
C GLY A 49 -21.39 -17.74 49.80
N SER A 50 -22.00 -16.89 50.62
CA SER A 50 -23.06 -15.96 50.22
C SER A 50 -22.72 -15.27 48.87
N PRO A 51 -23.49 -15.51 47.79
CA PRO A 51 -23.28 -14.80 46.54
C PRO A 51 -23.79 -13.37 46.72
N LEU A 52 -22.88 -12.41 46.66
CA LEU A 52 -23.22 -11.00 46.44
C LEU A 52 -24.29 -10.92 45.35
N PRO A 53 -25.42 -10.23 45.57
CA PRO A 53 -26.54 -10.23 44.64
C PRO A 53 -26.04 -9.78 43.28
N ALA A 54 -26.14 -10.68 42.29
CA ALA A 54 -25.78 -10.41 40.92
C ALA A 54 -26.53 -9.14 40.48
N LYS A 55 -25.79 -8.03 40.32
CA LYS A 55 -26.36 -6.76 39.87
C LYS A 55 -27.05 -7.03 38.53
N LYS A 56 -28.38 -7.11 38.53
CA LYS A 56 -29.19 -7.16 37.32
C LYS A 56 -28.79 -5.96 36.47
N LEU A 57 -28.13 -6.23 35.35
CA LEU A 57 -27.73 -5.21 34.39
C LEU A 57 -29.01 -4.48 33.94
N LYS A 58 -29.11 -3.20 34.30
CA LYS A 58 -30.26 -2.38 33.93
C LYS A 58 -30.33 -2.26 32.41
N ARG A 59 -31.53 -2.45 31.86
CA ARG A 59 -31.80 -2.35 30.41
C ARG A 59 -31.44 -0.93 29.93
N PRO A 60 -30.73 -0.76 28.81
CA PRO A 60 -30.21 0.54 28.36
C PRO A 60 -31.26 1.67 28.25
N SER A 61 -32.53 1.32 28.05
CA SER A 61 -33.67 2.24 28.00
C SER A 61 -33.99 2.93 29.34
N THR A 62 -33.56 2.35 30.47
CA THR A 62 -33.80 2.90 31.82
C THR A 62 -32.71 3.85 32.31
N LEU A 63 -31.66 4.07 31.51
CA LEU A 63 -30.61 5.02 31.83
C LEU A 63 -31.07 6.44 31.51
N THR A 64 -30.87 7.36 32.46
CA THR A 64 -31.17 8.78 32.28
C THR A 64 -30.32 9.36 31.14
N LYS A 65 -30.81 10.44 30.49
CA LYS A 65 -30.12 11.09 29.36
C LYS A 65 -28.69 11.52 29.72
N ARG A 66 -28.45 11.93 30.97
CA ARG A 66 -27.12 12.27 31.51
C ARG A 66 -26.19 11.06 31.61
N VAL A 67 -26.70 9.92 32.09
CA VAL A 67 -25.91 8.68 32.19
C VAL A 67 -25.65 8.07 30.81
N ARG A 68 -26.58 8.18 29.86
CA ARG A 68 -26.32 7.81 28.46
C ARG A 68 -25.23 8.67 27.82
N LYS A 69 -25.25 9.99 28.05
CA LYS A 69 -24.19 10.90 27.59
C LYS A 69 -22.84 10.59 28.24
N SER A 70 -22.80 10.26 29.54
CA SER A 70 -21.54 9.90 30.20
C SER A 70 -21.04 8.52 29.80
N ILE A 71 -21.92 7.54 29.55
CA ILE A 71 -21.54 6.23 29.02
C ILE A 71 -21.03 6.38 27.58
N ALA A 72 -21.65 7.23 26.76
CA ALA A 72 -21.15 7.52 25.42
C ALA A 72 -19.78 8.20 25.47
N TYR A 73 -19.63 9.25 26.29
CA TYR A 73 -18.35 9.95 26.48
C TYR A 73 -17.26 9.02 27.05
N ASN A 74 -17.58 8.19 28.05
CA ASN A 74 -16.63 7.23 28.64
C ASN A 74 -16.42 5.98 27.79
N ALA A 75 -17.30 5.67 26.83
CA ALA A 75 -17.09 4.62 25.85
C ALA A 75 -16.03 5.02 24.82
N ASP A 76 -15.86 6.33 24.60
CA ASP A 76 -14.84 6.89 23.73
C ASP A 76 -13.47 6.99 24.42
N LEU A 77 -13.42 7.00 25.75
CA LEU A 77 -12.19 6.98 26.55
C LEU A 77 -11.68 5.54 26.72
N TYR A 78 -10.59 5.18 26.02
CA TYR A 78 -9.96 3.88 26.21
C TYR A 78 -9.28 3.81 27.58
N PHE A 79 -9.94 3.20 28.55
CA PHE A 79 -9.36 2.95 29.86
C PHE A 79 -8.11 2.07 29.72
N ILE A 80 -6.95 2.62 30.10
CA ILE A 80 -5.68 1.88 30.17
C ILE A 80 -5.76 0.98 31.40
N LYS A 81 -5.69 -0.33 31.20
CA LYS A 81 -5.57 -1.29 32.30
C LYS A 81 -4.09 -1.44 32.65
N PRO A 82 -3.62 -1.05 33.85
CA PRO A 82 -2.24 -1.29 34.26
C PRO A 82 -1.95 -2.79 34.25
N ALA A 83 -0.74 -3.17 33.83
CA ALA A 83 -0.31 -4.57 33.85
C ALA A 83 -0.31 -5.14 35.27
N ILE A 84 0.07 -4.31 36.26
CA ILE A 84 0.10 -4.65 37.68
C ILE A 84 -0.83 -3.68 38.41
N ARG A 85 -1.97 -4.17 38.90
CA ARG A 85 -2.97 -3.32 39.58
C ARG A 85 -2.50 -2.74 40.91
N SER A 86 -1.49 -3.34 41.54
CA SER A 86 -0.95 -2.90 42.83
C SER A 86 0.06 -1.76 42.72
N LYS A 87 0.52 -1.42 41.51
CA LYS A 87 1.46 -0.32 41.28
C LYS A 87 0.74 0.87 40.68
N PRO A 88 1.00 2.11 41.14
CA PRO A 88 0.45 3.30 40.51
C PRO A 88 0.94 3.38 39.06
N CYS A 89 0.04 3.70 38.14
CA CYS A 89 0.36 3.93 36.74
C CYS A 89 -0.14 5.32 36.37
N PRO A 90 0.66 6.38 36.65
CA PRO A 90 0.19 7.76 36.50
C PRO A 90 -0.39 8.03 35.12
N LEU A 91 0.22 7.47 34.07
CA LEU A 91 -0.25 7.62 32.69
C LEU A 91 -1.64 7.00 32.44
N ALA A 92 -1.98 5.91 33.13
CA ALA A 92 -3.30 5.29 33.03
C ALA A 92 -4.40 6.09 33.73
N ASP A 93 -4.04 6.83 34.79
CA ASP A 93 -4.95 7.64 35.59
C ASP A 93 -5.25 9.01 34.94
N LEU A 94 -4.43 9.44 33.97
CA LEU A 94 -4.66 10.68 33.24
C LEU A 94 -5.93 10.60 32.35
N PRO A 95 -6.64 11.72 32.15
CA PRO A 95 -7.63 11.84 31.08
C PRO A 95 -6.96 11.74 29.69
N SER A 96 -7.74 11.38 28.67
CA SER A 96 -7.22 11.17 27.30
C SER A 96 -6.58 12.42 26.72
N GLU A 97 -7.11 13.58 27.07
CA GLU A 97 -6.70 14.90 26.61
C GLU A 97 -5.27 15.19 27.06
N LEU A 98 -4.95 14.92 28.33
CA LEU A 98 -3.60 15.09 28.86
C LEU A 98 -2.63 14.04 28.29
N ARG A 99 -3.10 12.82 28.01
CA ARG A 99 -2.27 11.82 27.31
C ARG A 99 -1.94 12.24 25.88
N THR A 100 -2.93 12.75 25.15
CA THR A 100 -2.74 13.29 23.79
C THR A 100 -1.73 14.44 23.78
N GLU A 101 -1.78 15.33 24.77
CA GLU A 101 -0.76 16.39 24.93
C GLU A 101 0.63 15.80 25.19
N ILE A 102 0.75 14.77 26.03
CA ILE A 102 2.03 14.06 26.20
C ILE A 102 2.49 13.43 24.88
N TYR A 103 1.58 12.84 24.11
CA TYR A 103 1.93 12.23 22.83
C TYR A 103 2.41 13.25 21.81
N SER A 104 1.82 14.45 21.74
CA SER A 104 2.26 15.50 20.82
C SER A 104 3.71 15.90 21.10
N HIS A 105 4.08 16.04 22.38
CA HIS A 105 5.46 16.29 22.77
C HIS A 105 6.41 15.12 22.48
N VAL A 106 5.95 13.87 22.67
CA VAL A 106 6.78 12.68 22.41
C VAL A 106 7.00 12.46 20.91
N PHE A 107 5.99 12.71 20.08
CA PHE A 107 6.14 12.61 18.63
C PHE A 107 7.01 13.73 18.04
N GLY A 108 7.03 14.90 18.69
CA GLY A 108 7.76 16.06 18.21
C GLY A 108 7.18 16.58 16.89
N ASP A 109 8.04 17.04 15.99
CA ASP A 109 7.61 17.54 14.69
C ASP A 109 7.31 16.40 13.71
N LEU A 110 6.03 16.02 13.65
CA LEU A 110 5.51 15.05 12.67
C LEU A 110 5.52 15.56 11.23
N GLN A 111 5.69 16.88 11.00
CA GLN A 111 5.79 17.42 9.65
C GLN A 111 7.15 17.13 9.02
N LYS A 112 8.18 16.83 9.82
CA LYS A 112 9.48 16.40 9.32
C LYS A 112 9.35 15.09 8.52
N PRO A 113 9.92 15.01 7.30
CA PRO A 113 9.86 13.81 6.49
C PRO A 113 10.43 12.57 7.20
N ILE A 114 9.58 11.55 7.34
CA ILE A 114 9.91 10.23 7.85
C ILE A 114 10.22 9.35 6.64
N LEU A 115 11.51 9.13 6.39
CA LEU A 115 11.97 8.24 5.32
C LEU A 115 11.67 6.79 5.68
N VAL A 116 10.79 6.14 4.92
CA VAL A 116 10.31 4.79 5.26
C VAL A 116 11.26 3.69 4.80
N ASN A 117 11.97 3.90 3.69
CA ASN A 117 12.80 2.89 3.02
C ASN A 117 14.19 3.40 2.61
N TYR A 118 14.81 4.28 3.40
CA TYR A 118 16.12 4.85 3.05
C TYR A 118 17.31 4.01 3.55
N GLY A 119 18.00 3.38 2.59
CA GLY A 119 19.22 2.63 2.85
C GLY A 119 19.01 1.45 3.79
N ARG A 120 19.84 1.35 4.83
CA ARG A 120 19.75 0.31 5.87
C ARG A 120 18.80 0.68 7.02
N VAL A 121 18.40 1.95 7.10
CA VAL A 121 17.54 2.44 8.17
C VAL A 121 16.10 2.13 7.79
N ARG A 122 15.51 1.13 8.47
CA ARG A 122 14.08 0.86 8.36
C ARG A 122 13.35 1.81 9.29
N HIS A 123 12.27 2.41 8.80
CA HIS A 123 11.35 3.12 9.67
C HIS A 123 10.88 2.19 10.79
N ALA A 124 11.14 2.63 12.02
CA ALA A 124 10.60 2.02 13.23
C ALA A 124 9.42 2.89 13.67
N PRO A 125 8.20 2.34 13.77
CA PRO A 125 7.09 3.09 14.33
C PRO A 125 7.43 3.56 15.76
N PRO A 126 6.96 4.75 16.19
CA PRO A 126 7.26 5.25 17.52
C PRO A 126 6.85 4.28 18.62
N ALA A 127 7.64 4.24 19.70
CA ALA A 127 7.43 3.31 20.82
C ALA A 127 6.01 3.38 21.40
N LEU A 128 5.37 4.56 21.37
CA LEU A 128 3.98 4.75 21.80
C LEU A 128 2.97 3.80 21.13
N LEU A 129 3.20 3.42 19.88
CA LEU A 129 2.34 2.48 19.15
C LEU A 129 2.46 1.03 19.65
N HIS A 130 3.48 0.75 20.48
CA HIS A 130 3.81 -0.60 20.93
C HIS A 130 3.50 -0.86 22.42
N ILE A 131 3.08 0.14 23.20
CA ILE A 131 2.91 0.00 24.66
C ILE A 131 1.67 -0.83 25.03
N CYS A 132 0.46 -0.29 24.83
CA CYS A 132 -0.79 -1.00 25.12
C CYS A 132 -1.87 -0.65 24.09
N ARG A 133 -2.97 -1.42 24.06
CA ARG A 133 -4.03 -1.25 23.06
C ARG A 133 -4.64 0.16 23.07
N ALA A 134 -4.91 0.70 24.25
CA ALA A 134 -5.52 2.03 24.42
C ALA A 134 -4.61 3.12 23.86
N MET A 135 -3.37 3.18 24.35
CA MET A 135 -2.37 4.13 23.87
C MET A 135 -2.09 3.98 22.38
N ARG A 136 -1.98 2.75 21.86
CA ARG A 136 -1.78 2.51 20.43
C ARG A 136 -2.87 3.14 19.59
N ILE A 137 -4.14 3.03 20.01
CA ILE A 137 -5.26 3.61 19.27
C ILE A 137 -5.14 5.13 19.28
N GLU A 138 -4.99 5.75 20.45
CA GLU A 138 -4.86 7.21 20.59
C GLU A 138 -3.66 7.76 19.81
N ALA A 139 -2.49 7.15 19.99
CA ALA A 139 -1.26 7.49 19.31
C ALA A 139 -1.36 7.31 17.79
N ALA A 140 -2.04 6.26 17.31
CA ALA A 140 -2.27 6.03 15.88
C ALA A 140 -3.15 7.12 15.25
N TYR A 141 -4.15 7.64 15.99
CA TYR A 141 -5.03 8.72 15.53
C TYR A 141 -4.29 10.03 15.29
N MET A 142 -3.16 10.27 15.96
CA MET A 142 -2.28 11.41 15.71
C MET A 142 -1.25 11.08 14.64
N TYR A 143 -0.55 9.96 14.83
CA TYR A 143 0.61 9.61 14.02
C TYR A 143 0.27 9.39 12.54
N PHE A 144 -0.71 8.54 12.24
CA PHE A 144 -0.97 8.17 10.84
C PHE A 144 -1.61 9.28 10.00
N PRO A 145 -2.49 10.16 10.53
CA PRO A 145 -3.03 11.27 9.74
C PRO A 145 -2.07 12.45 9.56
N GLU A 146 -1.14 12.69 10.50
CA GLU A 146 -0.33 13.92 10.51
C GLU A 146 1.10 13.71 10.01
N ALA A 147 1.69 12.52 10.21
CA ALA A 147 3.09 12.29 9.90
C ALA A 147 3.39 12.37 8.40
N SER A 148 4.48 13.06 8.05
CA SER A 148 4.97 13.17 6.68
C SER A 148 5.76 11.92 6.30
N PHE A 149 5.12 10.93 5.69
CA PHE A 149 5.82 9.71 5.24
C PHE A 149 6.36 9.89 3.83
N THR A 150 7.65 9.64 3.66
CA THR A 150 8.31 9.70 2.35
C THR A 150 8.91 8.35 1.97
N TRP A 151 8.57 7.90 0.76
CA TRP A 151 9.19 6.73 0.14
C TRP A 151 10.05 7.15 -1.04
N ILE A 152 11.25 6.62 -1.11
CA ILE A 152 12.12 6.77 -2.26
C ILE A 152 11.93 5.56 -3.18
N VAL A 153 11.47 5.79 -4.40
CA VAL A 153 11.19 4.76 -5.39
C VAL A 153 12.13 4.96 -6.59
N LYS A 154 12.88 3.89 -6.89
CA LYS A 154 13.78 3.79 -8.05
C LYS A 154 13.24 2.74 -9.00
N ASN A 155 13.45 2.90 -10.30
CA ASN A 155 13.05 1.91 -11.31
C ASN A 155 11.57 1.50 -11.21
N LEU A 156 10.69 2.43 -10.77
CA LEU A 156 9.27 2.18 -10.47
C LEU A 156 9.03 1.05 -9.46
N ASN A 157 9.99 0.72 -8.59
CA ASN A 157 9.87 -0.38 -7.64
C ASN A 157 9.07 0.02 -6.39
N PHE A 158 7.74 -0.14 -6.45
CA PHE A 158 6.85 0.14 -5.32
C PHE A 158 6.80 -0.98 -4.26
N THR A 159 7.60 -2.05 -4.40
CA THR A 159 7.51 -3.24 -3.54
C THR A 159 7.57 -2.92 -2.05
N MET A 160 8.47 -2.01 -1.66
CA MET A 160 8.62 -1.61 -0.25
C MET A 160 7.42 -0.81 0.26
N VAL A 161 6.86 0.08 -0.58
CA VAL A 161 5.64 0.84 -0.26
C VAL A 161 4.47 -0.11 -0.05
N ILE A 162 4.28 -1.04 -1.00
CA ILE A 162 3.22 -2.06 -0.98
C ILE A 162 3.34 -2.93 0.28
N ARG A 163 4.55 -3.44 0.58
CA ARG A 163 4.79 -4.29 1.76
C ARG A 163 4.53 -3.54 3.07
N TRP A 164 4.95 -2.28 3.17
CA TRP A 164 4.67 -1.46 4.34
C TRP A 164 3.16 -1.23 4.51
N LEU A 165 2.44 -0.84 3.46
CA LEU A 165 0.99 -0.67 3.50
C LEU A 165 0.24 -1.95 3.88
N GLN A 166 0.74 -3.10 3.44
CA GLN A 166 0.16 -4.42 3.76
C GLN A 166 0.50 -4.90 5.18
N SER A 167 1.60 -4.43 5.78
CA SER A 167 1.95 -4.79 7.16
C SER A 167 1.14 -4.01 8.20
N LEU A 168 0.56 -2.86 7.82
CA LEU A 168 -0.28 -2.06 8.70
C LEU A 168 -1.61 -2.76 9.02
N GLN A 169 -2.08 -2.59 10.26
CA GLN A 169 -3.42 -3.00 10.67
C GLN A 169 -4.48 -2.22 9.87
N LEU A 170 -5.62 -2.87 9.59
CA LEU A 170 -6.69 -2.26 8.78
C LEU A 170 -7.15 -0.90 9.33
N SER A 171 -7.25 -0.77 10.66
CA SER A 171 -7.59 0.50 11.32
C SER A 171 -6.59 1.62 11.04
N HIS A 172 -5.30 1.31 10.98
CA HIS A 172 -4.25 2.31 10.67
C HIS A 172 -4.29 2.72 9.21
N ARG A 173 -4.63 1.80 8.28
CA ARG A 173 -4.81 2.13 6.86
C ARG A 173 -5.94 3.12 6.64
N THR A 174 -7.06 2.97 7.38
CA THR A 174 -8.17 3.93 7.34
C THR A 174 -7.78 5.31 7.88
N LEU A 175 -6.81 5.39 8.79
CA LEU A 175 -6.27 6.67 9.26
C LEU A 175 -5.34 7.30 8.22
N LEU A 176 -4.49 6.49 7.58
CA LEU A 176 -3.63 6.94 6.48
C LEU A 176 -4.39 7.51 5.30
N SER A 177 -5.61 7.03 5.02
CA SER A 177 -6.42 7.62 3.95
C SER A 177 -6.87 9.06 4.23
N ARG A 178 -6.59 9.59 5.42
CA ARG A 178 -6.84 10.99 5.79
C ARG A 178 -5.55 11.81 5.79
N ASN A 179 -4.41 11.18 5.52
CA ASN A 179 -3.10 11.81 5.55
C ASN A 179 -2.79 12.45 4.19
N PRO A 180 -2.64 13.78 4.11
CA PRO A 180 -2.27 14.48 2.88
C PRO A 180 -0.75 14.50 2.61
N ASN A 181 0.06 14.04 3.57
CA ASN A 181 1.52 14.14 3.60
C ASN A 181 2.20 12.81 3.25
N LEU A 182 1.59 12.01 2.38
CA LEU A 182 2.20 10.79 1.85
C LEU A 182 2.91 11.10 0.54
N THR A 183 4.23 11.03 0.56
CA THR A 183 5.07 11.44 -0.57
C THR A 183 5.83 10.24 -1.13
N VAL A 184 5.75 10.04 -2.44
CA VAL A 184 6.62 9.13 -3.17
C VAL A 184 7.58 9.98 -3.99
N GLU A 185 8.83 9.95 -3.58
CA GLU A 185 9.94 10.55 -4.28
C GLU A 185 10.45 9.56 -5.35
N MET A 186 10.34 9.98 -6.61
CA MET A 186 10.63 9.19 -7.79
C MET A 186 11.96 9.63 -8.38
N PHE A 187 12.84 8.66 -8.65
CA PHE A 187 14.08 8.90 -9.38
C PHE A 187 13.81 8.69 -10.88
N PRO A 188 14.00 9.73 -11.72
CA PRO A 188 13.68 9.64 -13.14
C PRO A 188 14.73 8.84 -13.93
N SER A 189 15.89 8.56 -13.34
CA SER A 189 16.97 7.78 -13.95
C SER A 189 16.86 6.28 -13.64
N LEU A 190 17.27 5.46 -14.60
CA LEU A 190 17.44 4.01 -14.37
C LEU A 190 18.68 3.77 -13.52
N SER A 191 18.48 3.40 -12.27
CA SER A 191 19.57 3.08 -11.35
C SER A 191 19.87 1.60 -11.45
N LYS A 192 21.00 1.26 -12.08
CA LYS A 192 21.57 -0.09 -11.97
C LYS A 192 22.10 -0.24 -10.54
N SER A 193 21.53 -1.15 -9.77
CA SER A 193 21.86 -1.26 -8.34
C SER A 193 23.17 -1.99 -8.06
N PHE A 194 23.85 -2.51 -9.08
CA PHE A 194 24.98 -3.41 -8.90
C PHE A 194 26.06 -3.17 -9.96
N THR A 195 27.32 -3.04 -9.52
CA THR A 195 28.48 -2.79 -10.39
C THR A 195 28.89 -4.04 -11.18
N TYR A 196 28.74 -5.23 -10.59
CA TYR A 196 29.08 -6.54 -11.17
C TYR A 196 27.91 -7.54 -11.10
N PRO A 197 26.79 -7.29 -11.80
CA PRO A 197 25.57 -8.06 -11.62
C PRO A 197 25.82 -9.56 -11.90
N PRO A 198 25.25 -10.48 -11.09
CA PRO A 198 25.17 -11.89 -11.46
C PRO A 198 24.56 -12.07 -12.86
N LYS A 199 24.85 -13.18 -13.54
CA LYS A 199 24.36 -13.45 -14.91
C LYS A 199 22.84 -13.29 -15.07
N ASP A 200 22.08 -13.59 -14.00
CA ASP A 200 20.63 -13.52 -13.99
C ASP A 200 20.07 -12.24 -13.36
N PHE A 201 20.88 -11.19 -13.18
CA PHE A 201 20.43 -9.95 -12.56
C PHE A 201 19.98 -8.94 -13.61
N LEU A 202 18.80 -8.35 -13.41
CA LEU A 202 18.22 -7.36 -14.32
C LEU A 202 17.73 -6.17 -13.50
N LEU A 203 18.11 -4.94 -13.88
CA LEU A 203 17.75 -3.70 -13.17
C LEU A 203 18.23 -3.66 -11.70
N ASP A 204 17.38 -4.14 -10.79
CA ASP A 204 17.51 -4.04 -9.33
C ASP A 204 17.20 -5.36 -8.59
N ASP A 205 17.01 -6.47 -9.30
CA ASP A 205 16.78 -7.79 -8.70
C ASP A 205 17.17 -8.93 -9.67
N THR A 206 17.13 -10.17 -9.19
CA THR A 206 17.27 -11.37 -10.02
C THR A 206 16.07 -11.54 -10.97
N LEU A 207 16.31 -12.11 -12.15
CA LEU A 207 15.29 -12.44 -13.15
C LEU A 207 14.19 -13.31 -12.57
N GLU A 208 14.54 -14.23 -11.66
CA GLU A 208 13.57 -15.08 -10.97
C GLU A 208 12.60 -14.26 -10.12
N ASN A 209 13.10 -13.29 -9.34
CA ASN A 209 12.25 -12.42 -8.51
C ASN A 209 11.37 -11.50 -9.37
N HIS A 210 11.92 -10.94 -10.46
CA HIS A 210 11.12 -10.19 -11.42
C HIS A 210 10.03 -11.06 -12.03
N TRP A 211 10.36 -12.29 -12.44
CA TRP A 211 9.40 -13.22 -13.00
C TRP A 211 8.27 -13.53 -12.00
N LYS A 212 8.59 -13.85 -10.74
CA LYS A 212 7.59 -14.06 -9.67
C LYS A 212 6.67 -12.85 -9.52
N PHE A 213 7.24 -11.65 -9.56
CA PHE A 213 6.48 -10.41 -9.47
C PHE A 213 5.59 -10.17 -10.71
N CYS A 214 6.07 -10.53 -11.90
CA CYS A 214 5.37 -10.35 -13.17
C CYS A 214 4.30 -11.43 -13.43
N GLN A 215 4.35 -12.57 -12.73
CA GLN A 215 3.45 -13.71 -12.93
C GLN A 215 1.96 -13.34 -13.03
N PRO A 216 1.41 -12.41 -12.21
CA PRO A 216 0.00 -12.01 -12.32
C PRO A 216 -0.37 -11.30 -13.62
N PHE A 217 0.63 -10.81 -14.37
CA PHE A 217 0.47 -10.00 -15.57
C PHE A 217 0.92 -10.73 -16.83
N GLY A 218 1.76 -11.77 -16.70
CA GLY A 218 2.20 -12.60 -17.81
C GLY A 218 3.56 -13.26 -17.54
N ASN A 219 4.14 -13.84 -18.59
CA ASN A 219 5.41 -14.55 -18.49
C ASN A 219 6.55 -13.72 -19.10
N LEU A 220 7.45 -13.23 -18.24
CA LEU A 220 8.65 -12.47 -18.62
C LEU A 220 9.51 -13.17 -19.68
N TYR A 221 9.57 -14.51 -19.67
CA TYR A 221 10.37 -15.31 -20.61
C TYR A 221 9.72 -15.43 -21.99
N THR A 222 8.42 -15.19 -22.12
CA THR A 222 7.71 -15.26 -23.41
C THR A 222 7.88 -14.01 -24.26
N ILE A 223 8.52 -12.97 -23.70
CA ILE A 223 8.78 -11.70 -24.36
C ILE A 223 9.95 -11.90 -25.33
N LYS A 224 9.58 -12.32 -26.53
CA LYS A 224 10.49 -12.33 -27.68
C LYS A 224 10.65 -10.90 -28.17
N GLY A 225 11.88 -10.47 -28.44
CA GLY A 225 12.10 -9.23 -29.16
C GLY A 225 11.32 -9.29 -30.48
N ILE A 226 10.75 -8.17 -30.92
CA ILE A 226 9.89 -8.08 -32.13
C ILE A 226 10.68 -8.36 -33.43
N HIS A 227 11.86 -8.97 -33.38
CA HIS A 227 12.76 -9.12 -34.53
C HIS A 227 12.97 -10.60 -34.82
N SER A 228 11.97 -11.20 -35.45
CA SER A 228 12.15 -12.35 -36.33
C SER A 228 11.06 -12.24 -37.38
N GLY A 229 11.35 -11.52 -38.47
CA GLY A 229 10.54 -11.65 -39.67
C GLY A 229 10.47 -13.13 -40.09
N PRO A 230 9.44 -13.54 -40.84
CA PRO A 230 9.18 -14.95 -41.18
C PRO A 230 10.23 -15.63 -42.09
N HIS A 231 11.39 -15.03 -42.31
CA HIS A 231 12.41 -15.52 -43.23
C HIS A 231 13.78 -15.59 -42.54
N GLY A 232 14.09 -16.74 -41.95
CA GLY A 232 15.42 -16.99 -41.41
C GLY A 232 15.51 -18.21 -40.52
N HIS A 233 15.26 -19.41 -41.06
CA HIS A 233 15.69 -20.67 -40.44
C HIS A 233 17.23 -20.77 -40.48
N ARG A 234 17.93 -19.95 -39.69
CA ARG A 234 19.32 -20.22 -39.31
C ARG A 234 19.34 -20.39 -37.80
N GLN A 235 19.56 -21.64 -37.42
CA GLN A 235 19.76 -22.11 -36.07
C GLN A 235 21.07 -21.50 -35.57
N THR A 236 21.01 -20.28 -35.04
CA THR A 236 22.18 -19.63 -34.43
C THR A 236 22.49 -20.36 -33.13
N HIS A 237 23.71 -20.87 -33.06
CA HIS A 237 24.36 -21.49 -31.93
C HIS A 237 24.17 -20.63 -30.65
N TRP A 238 23.73 -21.27 -29.56
CA TRP A 238 23.27 -20.60 -28.32
C TRP A 238 24.33 -19.79 -27.57
N ASP A 239 25.60 -19.98 -27.90
CA ASP A 239 26.72 -19.37 -27.17
C ASP A 239 27.30 -18.12 -27.83
N ASP A 240 26.91 -17.78 -29.06
CA ASP A 240 27.50 -16.64 -29.77
C ASP A 240 26.60 -15.40 -29.79
N LEU A 241 27.13 -14.40 -29.08
CA LEU A 241 26.92 -12.97 -29.20
C LEU A 241 25.63 -12.38 -28.60
N GLU A 242 25.86 -11.63 -27.52
CA GLU A 242 25.15 -10.40 -27.19
C GLU A 242 23.65 -10.44 -27.44
N HIS A 243 22.95 -10.99 -26.44
CA HIS A 243 21.55 -10.71 -26.15
C HIS A 243 21.17 -9.32 -26.67
N SER A 244 20.49 -9.26 -27.82
CA SER A 244 20.22 -7.98 -28.48
C SER A 244 19.68 -6.98 -27.46
N THR A 245 20.30 -5.80 -27.37
CA THR A 245 19.91 -4.73 -26.44
C THR A 245 18.39 -4.48 -26.49
N SER A 246 17.79 -4.69 -27.68
CA SER A 246 16.35 -4.71 -27.92
C SER A 246 15.56 -5.68 -27.03
N GLN A 247 15.97 -6.95 -26.92
CA GLN A 247 15.26 -7.93 -26.08
C GLN A 247 15.36 -7.60 -24.59
N GLN A 248 16.53 -7.16 -24.13
CA GLN A 248 16.70 -6.72 -22.73
C GLN A 248 15.82 -5.50 -22.43
N ASN A 249 15.76 -4.52 -23.34
CA ASN A 249 14.88 -3.36 -23.22
C ASN A 249 13.41 -3.76 -23.11
N MET A 250 12.95 -4.71 -23.94
CA MET A 250 11.57 -5.20 -23.88
C MET A 250 11.24 -5.90 -22.56
N ARG A 251 12.18 -6.69 -22.00
CA ARG A 251 12.02 -7.29 -20.67
C ARG A 251 11.95 -6.22 -19.58
N MET A 252 12.81 -5.20 -19.64
CA MET A 252 12.78 -4.06 -18.69
C MET A 252 11.45 -3.31 -18.75
N TYR A 253 10.95 -3.00 -19.96
CA TYR A 253 9.65 -2.36 -20.11
C TYR A 253 8.52 -3.22 -19.53
N PHE A 254 8.54 -4.53 -19.73
CA PHE A 254 7.53 -5.40 -19.13
C PHE A 254 7.62 -5.45 -17.60
N ILE A 255 8.82 -5.39 -17.02
CA ILE A 255 8.98 -5.28 -15.57
C ILE A 255 8.38 -3.96 -15.07
N PHE A 256 8.65 -2.84 -15.75
CA PHE A 256 8.02 -1.56 -15.43
C PHE A 256 6.49 -1.61 -15.54
N PHE A 257 5.97 -2.33 -16.53
CA PHE A 257 4.53 -2.57 -16.68
C PHE A 257 3.98 -3.25 -15.44
N CYS A 258 4.56 -4.40 -15.08
CA CYS A 258 4.08 -5.19 -13.96
C CYS A 258 4.13 -4.37 -12.67
N ARG A 259 5.15 -3.52 -12.50
CA ARG A 259 5.32 -2.64 -11.32
C ARG A 259 4.25 -1.57 -11.25
N LEU A 260 4.01 -0.85 -12.34
CA LEU A 260 2.94 0.15 -12.43
C LEU A 260 1.57 -0.51 -12.27
N GLY A 261 1.35 -1.66 -12.90
CA GLY A 261 0.11 -2.43 -12.78
C GLY A 261 -0.14 -2.88 -11.34
N ALA A 262 0.88 -3.38 -10.63
CA ALA A 262 0.78 -3.76 -9.23
C ALA A 262 0.48 -2.55 -8.32
N TRP A 263 1.17 -1.44 -8.55
CA TRP A 263 0.95 -0.20 -7.81
C TRP A 263 -0.47 0.34 -7.99
N ALA A 264 -0.91 0.46 -9.24
CA ALA A 264 -2.26 0.90 -9.58
C ALA A 264 -3.31 -0.07 -9.04
N ARG A 265 -3.10 -1.38 -9.14
CA ARG A 265 -4.00 -2.38 -8.54
C ARG A 265 -4.13 -2.19 -7.03
N LEU A 266 -3.02 -1.93 -6.31
CA LEU A 266 -3.07 -1.68 -4.87
C LEU A 266 -3.89 -0.41 -4.56
N ARG A 267 -3.59 0.71 -5.22
CA ARG A 267 -4.31 1.98 -5.02
C ARG A 267 -5.81 1.85 -5.21
N ASN A 268 -6.26 0.95 -6.08
CA ASN A 268 -7.67 0.75 -6.36
C ASN A 268 -8.42 -0.21 -5.42
N GLN A 269 -7.72 -0.88 -4.51
CA GLN A 269 -8.37 -1.70 -3.50
C GLN A 269 -9.12 -0.81 -2.50
N ALA A 270 -10.28 -1.26 -2.02
CA ALA A 270 -11.15 -0.48 -1.14
C ALA A 270 -10.48 0.03 0.14
N GLY A 271 -9.38 -0.60 0.59
CA GLY A 271 -8.61 -0.15 1.75
C GLY A 271 -7.59 0.96 1.48
N TYR A 272 -7.32 1.27 0.21
CA TYR A 272 -6.29 2.21 -0.23
C TYR A 272 -6.78 3.28 -1.21
N SER A 273 -8.02 3.15 -1.73
CA SER A 273 -8.59 4.06 -2.75
C SER A 273 -8.66 5.51 -2.32
N ASN A 274 -8.75 5.75 -1.02
CA ASN A 274 -8.85 7.09 -0.46
C ASN A 274 -7.48 7.65 -0.03
N VAL A 275 -6.40 6.88 -0.20
CA VAL A 275 -5.05 7.33 0.13
C VAL A 275 -4.56 8.24 -0.98
N GLN A 276 -4.34 9.51 -0.64
CA GLN A 276 -3.77 10.49 -1.55
C GLN A 276 -2.25 10.35 -1.56
N TRP A 277 -1.67 10.35 -2.75
CA TRP A 277 -0.24 10.21 -2.96
C TRP A 277 0.28 11.46 -3.65
N ARG A 278 1.30 12.08 -3.06
CA ARG A 278 2.07 13.13 -3.71
C ARG A 278 3.27 12.49 -4.38
N TYR A 279 3.41 12.67 -5.69
CA TYR A 279 4.62 12.25 -6.40
C TYR A 279 5.53 13.46 -6.55
N VAL A 280 6.79 13.30 -6.14
CA VAL A 280 7.84 14.29 -6.33
C VAL A 280 8.93 13.63 -7.13
N PHE A 281 9.51 14.33 -8.10
CA PHE A 281 10.60 13.81 -8.90
C PHE A 281 11.90 14.49 -8.50
N ASP A 282 12.93 13.70 -8.23
CA ASP A 282 14.29 14.22 -7.99
C ASP A 282 14.87 14.63 -9.35
N MET A 283 14.61 15.88 -9.74
CA MET A 283 15.03 16.43 -11.01
C MET A 283 16.44 17.04 -10.88
N PRO A 284 17.34 16.78 -11.83
CA PRO A 284 18.67 17.37 -11.81
C PRO A 284 18.60 18.89 -11.89
N THR A 285 19.49 19.56 -11.16
CA THR A 285 19.60 21.03 -11.18
C THR A 285 20.72 21.53 -12.09
N ASP A 286 21.72 20.69 -12.39
CA ASP A 286 22.83 21.07 -13.25
C ASP A 286 22.51 20.82 -14.72
N ARG A 287 23.01 21.70 -15.59
CA ARG A 287 22.75 21.70 -17.03
C ARG A 287 23.07 20.36 -17.71
N ASN A 288 24.17 19.72 -17.32
CA ASN A 288 24.65 18.50 -17.97
C ASN A 288 23.75 17.32 -17.63
N SER A 289 23.39 17.16 -16.35
CA SER A 289 22.46 16.12 -15.91
C SER A 289 21.05 16.34 -16.47
N VAL A 290 20.62 17.59 -16.59
CA VAL A 290 19.35 17.97 -17.24
C VAL A 290 19.34 17.54 -18.71
N HIS A 291 20.42 17.84 -19.46
CA HIS A 291 20.57 17.38 -20.85
C HIS A 291 20.57 15.85 -20.95
N HIS A 292 21.36 15.18 -20.09
CA HIS A 292 21.46 13.73 -20.06
C HIS A 292 20.12 13.06 -19.75
N LEU A 293 19.34 13.61 -18.82
CA LEU A 293 18.00 13.13 -18.51
C LEU A 293 17.09 13.24 -19.74
N CYS A 294 17.08 14.39 -20.42
CA CYS A 294 16.25 14.59 -21.61
C CYS A 294 16.62 13.67 -22.78
N GLU A 295 17.92 13.46 -23.02
CA GLU A 295 18.40 12.51 -24.02
C GLU A 295 17.97 11.09 -23.68
N THR A 296 18.13 10.70 -22.41
CA THR A 296 17.74 9.39 -21.88
C THR A 296 16.23 9.16 -22.04
N LEU A 297 15.41 10.15 -21.67
CA LEU A 297 13.96 10.08 -21.81
C LEU A 297 13.53 10.01 -23.28
N SER A 298 14.17 10.78 -24.15
CA SER A 298 13.90 10.74 -25.60
C SER A 298 14.24 9.36 -26.18
N HIS A 299 15.33 8.74 -25.74
CA HIS A 299 15.67 7.37 -26.15
C HIS A 299 14.61 6.35 -25.71
N TYR A 300 14.08 6.51 -24.49
CA TYR A 300 13.06 5.62 -23.95
C TYR A 300 11.65 5.89 -24.47
N GLU A 301 11.39 7.04 -25.09
CA GLU A 301 10.05 7.44 -25.54
C GLU A 301 9.45 6.46 -26.57
N THR A 302 10.25 6.01 -27.54
CA THR A 302 9.81 5.01 -28.52
C THR A 302 9.45 3.68 -27.85
N GLY A 303 10.24 3.30 -26.84
CA GLY A 303 9.97 2.16 -25.97
C GLY A 303 8.69 2.34 -25.16
N LEU A 304 8.49 3.52 -24.57
CA LEU A 304 7.31 3.88 -23.79
C LEU A 304 6.05 3.87 -24.65
N SER A 305 6.11 4.41 -25.87
CA SER A 305 4.99 4.39 -26.83
C SER A 305 4.60 2.96 -27.19
N ARG A 306 5.57 2.09 -27.51
CA ARG A 306 5.33 0.66 -27.76
C ARG A 306 4.77 -0.05 -26.53
N PHE A 307 5.33 0.28 -25.37
CA PHE A 307 4.88 -0.22 -24.07
C PHE A 307 3.42 0.16 -23.79
N LEU A 308 2.99 1.38 -24.09
CA LEU A 308 1.61 1.80 -23.87
C LEU A 308 0.60 1.08 -24.76
N VAL A 309 0.98 0.70 -25.98
CA VAL A 309 0.12 -0.13 -26.84
C VAL A 309 -0.10 -1.50 -26.19
N GLN A 310 0.97 -2.10 -25.66
CA GLN A 310 0.86 -3.35 -24.90
C GLN A 310 0.02 -3.14 -23.64
N LEU A 311 0.21 -2.03 -22.94
CA LEU A 311 -0.58 -1.66 -21.76
C LEU A 311 -2.07 -1.53 -22.08
N LYS A 312 -2.45 -0.87 -23.18
CA LYS A 312 -3.84 -0.83 -23.67
C LYS A 312 -4.40 -2.23 -23.92
N THR A 313 -3.58 -3.14 -24.46
CA THR A 313 -3.98 -4.52 -24.71
C THR A 313 -4.20 -5.31 -23.42
N PHE A 314 -3.37 -5.10 -22.40
CA PHE A 314 -3.58 -5.69 -21.07
C PHE A 314 -4.75 -5.05 -20.32
N TRP A 315 -4.97 -3.75 -20.54
CA TRP A 315 -6.07 -2.97 -20.00
C TRP A 315 -7.42 -3.51 -20.45
N SER A 316 -7.61 -3.65 -21.77
CA SER A 316 -8.87 -4.12 -22.35
C SER A 316 -9.25 -5.52 -21.87
N ARG A 317 -8.26 -6.38 -21.60
CA ARG A 317 -8.46 -7.73 -21.05
C ARG A 317 -8.93 -7.75 -19.60
N ASN A 318 -8.57 -6.73 -18.80
CA ASN A 318 -8.86 -6.72 -17.37
C ASN A 318 -10.12 -5.92 -16.98
N GLN A 319 -10.75 -5.20 -17.93
CA GLN A 319 -11.99 -4.41 -17.75
C GLN A 319 -12.02 -3.50 -16.50
N ASN A 320 -10.87 -3.19 -15.91
CA ASN A 320 -10.80 -2.53 -14.61
C ASN A 320 -10.41 -1.08 -14.79
N ALA A 321 -11.42 -0.23 -15.05
CA ALA A 321 -11.28 1.21 -15.31
C ALA A 321 -10.42 1.98 -14.28
N ARG A 322 -10.20 1.39 -13.12
CA ARG A 322 -9.54 2.02 -11.98
C ARG A 322 -8.02 2.14 -12.13
N ILE A 323 -7.34 1.27 -12.90
CA ILE A 323 -5.85 1.26 -12.99
C ILE A 323 -5.29 2.50 -13.72
N LYS A 324 -6.10 3.19 -14.53
CA LYS A 324 -5.75 4.27 -15.47
C LYS A 324 -5.49 5.54 -14.70
N GLN A 325 -6.35 5.85 -13.74
CA GLN A 325 -6.27 7.07 -12.96
C GLN A 325 -4.93 7.19 -12.21
N PRO A 326 -4.43 6.15 -11.48
CA PRO A 326 -3.10 6.21 -10.88
C PRO A 326 -1.94 6.41 -11.86
N ILE A 327 -2.06 5.92 -13.10
CA ILE A 327 -1.02 6.07 -14.12
C ILE A 327 -1.05 7.49 -14.69
N LEU A 328 -2.23 8.02 -14.98
CA LEU A 328 -2.41 9.41 -15.42
C LEU A 328 -1.86 10.39 -14.38
N GLU A 329 -2.21 10.21 -13.10
CA GLU A 329 -1.68 11.05 -12.02
C GLU A 329 -0.15 11.03 -11.94
N LEU A 330 0.48 9.86 -12.13
CA LEU A 330 1.94 9.75 -12.12
C LEU A 330 2.56 10.48 -13.32
N ILE A 331 1.94 10.38 -14.50
CA ILE A 331 2.39 11.06 -15.72
C ILE A 331 2.21 12.57 -15.59
N ASP A 332 1.08 13.02 -15.04
CA ASP A 332 0.79 14.44 -14.81
C ASP A 332 1.85 15.05 -13.89
N CYS A 333 2.14 14.42 -12.75
CA CYS A 333 3.22 14.88 -11.86
C CYS A 333 4.60 14.87 -12.54
N PHE A 334 4.84 13.94 -13.46
CA PHE A 334 6.12 13.90 -14.19
C PHE A 334 6.23 15.02 -15.22
N ILE A 335 5.16 15.29 -15.95
CA ILE A 335 5.06 16.41 -16.90
C ILE A 335 5.22 17.74 -16.17
N ASP A 336 4.57 17.91 -15.02
CA ASP A 336 4.71 19.09 -14.17
C ASP A 336 6.17 19.28 -13.74
N ALA A 337 6.84 18.21 -13.29
CA ALA A 337 8.24 18.25 -12.88
C ALA A 337 9.20 18.63 -14.03
N ILE A 338 8.98 18.09 -15.24
CA ILE A 338 9.77 18.46 -16.41
C ILE A 338 9.49 19.92 -16.77
N THR A 339 8.24 20.35 -16.74
CA THR A 339 7.84 21.73 -17.06
C THR A 339 8.51 22.72 -16.09
N GLU A 340 8.48 22.42 -14.78
CA GLU A 340 9.17 23.23 -13.77
C GLU A 340 10.69 23.27 -14.00
N MET A 341 11.31 22.12 -14.30
CA MET A 341 12.73 22.04 -14.64
C MET A 341 13.07 22.89 -15.87
N THR A 342 12.24 22.85 -16.92
CA THR A 342 12.44 23.65 -18.13
C THR A 342 12.27 25.14 -17.88
N ALA A 343 11.30 25.55 -17.06
CA ALA A 343 11.08 26.95 -16.71
C ALA A 343 12.26 27.56 -15.92
N LYS A 344 12.97 26.73 -15.15
CA LYS A 344 14.17 27.14 -14.40
C LYS A 344 15.44 27.21 -15.26
N SER A 345 15.48 26.51 -16.39
CA SER A 345 16.63 26.52 -17.29
C SER A 345 16.54 27.74 -18.20
N SER A 346 17.45 28.70 -18.03
CA SER A 346 17.48 29.94 -18.82
C SER A 346 17.80 29.73 -20.31
N ASP A 347 18.23 28.51 -20.69
CA ASP A 347 18.57 28.15 -22.06
C ASP A 347 17.41 27.37 -22.70
N SER A 348 16.80 27.98 -23.72
CA SER A 348 15.76 27.39 -24.56
C SER A 348 16.34 26.29 -25.45
N THR A 349 16.75 25.18 -24.84
CA THR A 349 17.12 23.98 -25.60
C THR A 349 15.87 23.41 -26.25
N PHE A 350 15.74 23.61 -27.57
CA PHE A 350 14.61 23.18 -28.42
C PHE A 350 14.16 21.72 -28.18
N GLY A 351 15.07 20.83 -27.75
CA GLY A 351 14.75 19.43 -27.46
C GLY A 351 13.82 19.20 -26.26
N MET A 352 13.71 20.13 -25.31
CA MET A 352 12.89 19.93 -24.11
C MET A 352 11.40 20.18 -24.35
N LEU A 353 11.07 21.18 -25.16
CA LEU A 353 9.68 21.49 -25.52
C LEU A 353 9.03 20.33 -26.28
N ASP A 354 9.82 19.62 -27.11
CA ASP A 354 9.38 18.42 -27.82
C ASP A 354 9.04 17.27 -26.85
N LEU A 355 9.84 17.07 -25.80
CA LEU A 355 9.58 16.02 -24.81
C LEU A 355 8.25 16.22 -24.06
N CYS A 356 7.98 17.44 -23.57
CA CYS A 356 6.71 17.73 -22.91
C CYS A 356 5.52 17.52 -23.86
N GLY A 357 5.60 17.99 -25.10
CA GLY A 357 4.56 17.77 -26.10
C GLY A 357 4.28 16.28 -26.34
N ARG A 358 5.34 15.47 -26.46
CA ARG A 358 5.22 14.01 -26.65
C ARG A 358 4.63 13.31 -25.43
N LEU A 359 5.00 13.72 -24.21
CA LEU A 359 4.39 13.20 -22.97
C LEU A 359 2.91 13.61 -22.83
N MET A 360 2.52 14.80 -23.28
CA MET A 360 1.11 15.20 -23.32
C MET A 360 0.30 14.36 -24.31
N ILE A 361 0.82 14.10 -25.50
CA ILE A 361 0.20 13.19 -26.48
C ILE A 361 0.06 11.78 -25.87
N LEU A 362 1.09 11.33 -25.15
CA LEU A 362 1.11 10.06 -24.47
C LEU A 362 0.02 9.98 -23.38
N ARG A 363 -0.11 11.01 -22.55
CA ARG A 363 -1.18 11.18 -21.56
C ARG A 363 -2.56 11.12 -22.21
N GLU A 364 -2.78 11.88 -23.28
CA GLU A 364 -4.05 11.91 -24.01
C GLU A 364 -4.42 10.53 -24.59
N ARG A 365 -3.43 9.79 -25.11
CA ARG A 365 -3.66 8.41 -25.57
C ARG A 365 -4.12 7.49 -24.45
N ILE A 366 -3.55 7.62 -23.25
CA ILE A 366 -3.97 6.84 -22.07
C ILE A 366 -5.39 7.24 -21.64
N GLU A 367 -5.68 8.54 -21.63
CA GLU A 367 -6.99 9.08 -21.31
C GLU A 367 -8.09 8.53 -22.25
N ASN A 368 -7.75 8.28 -23.52
CA ASN A 368 -8.67 7.73 -24.51
C ASN A 368 -8.66 6.20 -24.61
N TRP A 369 -8.08 5.44 -23.68
CA TRP A 369 -8.06 3.97 -23.77
C TRP A 369 -9.42 3.27 -23.74
N ASP A 370 -10.45 3.94 -23.22
CA ASP A 370 -11.81 3.41 -23.16
C ASP A 370 -12.61 3.67 -24.46
N ARG A 371 -12.02 4.42 -25.40
CA ARG A 371 -12.48 4.60 -26.79
C ARG A 371 -11.70 3.68 -27.72
#